data_AF-A0A5J4PMD6-F1
#
_entry.id   AF-A0A5J4PMD6-F1
#
_cell.length_a   1.000
_cell.length_b   1.000
_cell.length_c   1.000
_cell.angle_alpha   90.00
_cell.angle_beta   90.00
_cell.angle_gamma   90.00
#
_symmetry.space_group_name_H-M   'P 1'
#
loop_
_entity.id
_entity.type
_entity.pdbx_description
1 polymer ?
#
loop_
_entity_poly.entity_id
_entity_poly.type
_entity_poly.pdbx_seq_one_letter_code
_entity_poly.pdbx_strand_id
1 'polypeptide(L)'
;MTVEEIEKLRIGLQESFDLLVGKISKIQIGTEEQFPFGWRKAAKGRTVWRILEELITQNFERYFQEFKLQSISSSDSEVSVYDFECKIDGNNTPIYVNIKSAVLEGKTNKDDISKGDGLKLFYEEDINKNFFIGTFFIKFK
;
A
#
# COMPACT_ATOMS: atom_id res chain seq x y z
N MET A 1 -10.99 6.68 18.75
CA MET A 1 -11.03 7.80 17.79
C MET A 1 -12.47 8.04 17.35
N THR A 2 -12.83 9.30 17.08
CA THR A 2 -14.11 9.62 16.45
C THR A 2 -14.05 9.38 14.94
N VAL A 3 -15.21 9.35 14.28
CA VAL A 3 -15.29 9.20 12.82
C VAL A 3 -14.57 10.35 12.12
N GLU A 4 -14.66 11.57 12.64
CA GLU A 4 -13.99 12.75 12.09
C GLU A 4 -12.47 12.65 12.18
N GLU A 5 -11.94 12.08 13.26
CA GLU A 5 -10.50 11.87 13.41
C GLU A 5 -9.99 10.81 12.42
N ILE A 6 -10.75 9.72 12.23
CA ILE A 6 -10.43 8.68 11.25
C ILE A 6 -10.43 9.27 9.83
N GLU A 7 -11.40 10.12 9.52
CA GLU A 7 -11.49 10.76 8.20
C GLU A 7 -10.31 11.70 7.93
N LYS A 8 -9.82 12.43 8.95
CA LYS A 8 -8.60 13.23 8.82
C LYS A 8 -7.37 12.36 8.49
N LEU A 9 -7.23 11.21 9.14
CA LEU A 9 -6.15 10.27 8.83
C LEU A 9 -6.28 9.75 7.38
N ARG A 10 -7.49 9.35 6.98
CA ARG A 10 -7.77 8.86 5.63
C ARG A 10 -7.42 9.89 4.56
N ILE A 11 -7.78 11.16 4.77
CA ILE A 11 -7.47 12.26 3.85
C ILE A 11 -5.95 12.46 3.75
N GLY A 12 -5.23 12.52 4.86
CA GLY A 12 -3.78 12.73 4.81
C GLY A 12 -3.02 11.53 4.20
N LEU A 13 -3.48 10.30 4.43
CA LEU A 13 -2.96 9.13 3.70
C LEU A 13 -3.23 9.22 2.20
N GLN A 14 -4.44 9.62 1.80
CA GLN A 14 -4.77 9.79 0.39
C GLN A 14 -3.84 10.81 -0.27
N GLU A 15 -3.63 11.98 0.36
CA GLU A 15 -2.68 12.97 -0.15
C GLU A 15 -1.26 12.41 -0.28
N SER A 16 -0.80 11.65 0.72
CA SER A 16 0.52 11.01 0.71
C SER A 16 0.64 10.04 -0.48
N PHE A 17 -0.41 9.27 -0.75
CA PHE A 17 -0.44 8.30 -1.84
C PHE A 17 -0.51 8.99 -3.20
N ASP A 18 -1.29 10.08 -3.33
CA ASP A 18 -1.38 10.86 -4.55
C ASP A 18 -0.02 11.49 -4.91
N LEU A 19 0.72 11.99 -3.91
CA LEU A 19 2.07 12.50 -4.10
C LEU A 19 3.05 11.40 -4.57
N LEU A 20 2.96 10.21 -3.96
CA LEU A 20 3.75 9.06 -4.37
C LEU A 20 3.45 8.64 -5.82
N VAL A 21 2.17 8.52 -6.17
CA VAL A 21 1.72 8.20 -7.54
C VAL A 21 2.21 9.27 -8.52
N GLY A 22 2.16 10.55 -8.14
CA GLY A 22 2.70 11.66 -8.93
C GLY A 22 4.21 11.54 -9.17
N LYS A 23 4.98 11.17 -8.15
CA LYS A 23 6.44 11.00 -8.24
C LYS A 23 6.84 9.81 -9.10
N ILE A 24 6.20 8.66 -8.92
CA ILE A 24 6.53 7.42 -9.64
C ILE A 24 5.99 7.46 -11.07
N SER A 25 4.74 7.89 -11.25
CA SER A 25 4.03 7.93 -12.52
C SER A 25 4.07 6.61 -13.31
N LYS A 26 5.04 6.44 -14.22
CA LYS A 26 5.19 5.27 -15.08
C LYS A 26 6.40 4.46 -14.65
N ILE A 27 6.20 3.15 -14.49
CA ILE A 27 7.25 2.21 -14.11
C ILE A 27 7.55 1.31 -15.30
N GLN A 28 8.82 1.22 -15.69
CA GLN A 28 9.30 0.25 -16.66
C GLN A 28 9.74 -1.02 -15.91
N ILE A 29 8.94 -2.08 -15.97
CA ILE A 29 9.28 -3.37 -15.32
C ILE A 29 9.92 -4.36 -16.32
N GLY A 30 9.75 -4.12 -17.63
CA GLY A 30 10.28 -4.98 -18.68
C GLY A 30 10.08 -4.40 -20.07
N THR A 31 11.02 -4.63 -20.98
CA THR A 31 11.00 -4.15 -22.38
C THR A 31 10.22 -5.07 -23.31
N GLU A 32 9.85 -4.59 -24.50
CA GLU A 32 9.20 -5.43 -25.52
C GLU A 32 10.14 -6.54 -26.02
N GLU A 33 11.45 -6.29 -26.07
CA GLU A 33 12.46 -7.29 -26.41
C GLU A 33 12.53 -8.41 -25.37
N GLN A 34 12.36 -8.08 -24.08
CA GLN A 34 12.30 -9.05 -22.99
C GLN A 34 10.96 -9.79 -22.93
N PHE A 35 9.86 -9.09 -23.25
CA PHE A 35 8.49 -9.60 -23.18
C PHE A 35 7.76 -9.41 -24.53
N PRO A 36 8.16 -10.13 -25.59
CA PRO A 36 7.62 -9.94 -26.95
C PRO A 36 6.13 -10.29 -27.09
N PHE A 37 5.55 -10.93 -26.08
CA PHE A 37 4.11 -11.24 -25.99
C PHE A 37 3.44 -10.52 -24.81
N GLY A 38 4.07 -9.48 -24.27
CA GLY A 38 3.65 -8.75 -23.08
C GLY A 38 3.56 -9.62 -21.81
N TRP A 39 2.80 -9.13 -20.83
CA TRP A 39 2.71 -9.70 -19.49
C TRP A 39 1.85 -10.96 -19.35
N ARG A 40 1.07 -11.36 -20.38
CA ARG A 40 0.17 -12.53 -20.38
C ARG A 40 -0.60 -12.72 -19.05
N LYS A 41 -0.29 -13.77 -18.27
CA LYS A 41 -0.90 -14.07 -16.96
C LYS A 41 -0.26 -13.29 -15.81
N ALA A 42 0.97 -12.80 -15.96
CA ALA A 42 1.65 -11.99 -14.94
C ALA A 42 0.98 -10.62 -14.75
N ALA A 43 0.26 -10.12 -15.76
CA ALA A 43 -0.63 -8.94 -15.64
C ALA A 43 -1.78 -9.13 -14.62
N LYS A 44 -1.99 -10.36 -14.14
CA LYS A 44 -3.03 -10.73 -13.16
C LYS A 44 -2.43 -11.21 -11.84
N GLY A 45 -1.11 -11.17 -11.68
CA GLY A 45 -0.39 -12.05 -10.77
C GLY A 45 0.62 -11.38 -9.85
N ARG A 46 0.80 -12.03 -8.71
CA ARG A 46 1.70 -11.77 -7.57
C ARG A 46 3.06 -11.17 -7.91
N THR A 47 3.65 -11.48 -9.06
CA THR A 47 4.99 -10.99 -9.46
C THR A 47 5.01 -9.47 -9.63
N VAL A 48 4.06 -8.91 -10.39
CA VAL A 48 4.00 -7.45 -10.58
C VAL A 48 3.62 -6.78 -9.27
N TRP A 49 2.73 -7.38 -8.48
CA TRP A 49 2.33 -6.86 -7.18
C TRP A 49 3.49 -6.79 -6.19
N ARG A 50 4.34 -7.81 -6.11
CA ARG A 50 5.48 -7.78 -5.20
C ARG A 50 6.48 -6.68 -5.58
N ILE A 51 6.71 -6.47 -6.87
CA ILE A 51 7.56 -5.36 -7.35
C ILE A 51 6.93 -4.01 -7.01
N LEU A 52 5.62 -3.87 -7.16
CA LEU A 52 4.91 -2.63 -6.82
C LEU A 52 4.90 -2.35 -5.33
N GLU A 53 4.71 -3.37 -4.50
CA GLU A 53 4.76 -3.25 -3.03
C GLU A 53 6.12 -2.74 -2.59
N GLU A 54 7.22 -3.38 -3.03
CA GLU A 54 8.59 -2.94 -2.77
C GLU A 54 8.85 -1.52 -3.29
N LEU A 55 8.38 -1.21 -4.49
CA LEU A 55 8.55 0.12 -5.06
C LEU A 55 7.81 1.17 -4.24
N ILE A 56 6.61 0.88 -3.75
CA ILE A 56 5.81 1.79 -2.92
C ILE A 56 6.47 1.98 -1.55
N THR A 57 6.77 0.89 -0.84
CA THR A 57 7.33 0.96 0.52
C THR A 57 8.70 1.63 0.52
N GLN A 58 9.61 1.24 -0.37
CA GLN A 58 10.95 1.82 -0.44
C GLN A 58 10.91 3.30 -0.83
N ASN A 59 9.99 3.72 -1.71
CA ASN A 59 9.86 5.14 -2.00
C ASN A 59 9.35 5.90 -0.78
N PHE A 60 8.31 5.41 -0.10
CA PHE A 60 7.87 6.05 1.14
C PHE A 60 9.00 6.12 2.16
N GLU A 61 9.71 5.03 2.44
CA GLU A 61 10.82 5.04 3.40
C GLU A 61 11.93 6.02 3.03
N ARG A 62 12.29 6.09 1.74
CA ARG A 62 13.37 6.95 1.27
C ARG A 62 13.00 8.42 1.26
N TYR A 63 11.75 8.75 0.92
CA TYR A 63 11.30 10.11 0.61
C TYR A 63 10.09 10.54 1.46
N PHE A 64 9.88 9.96 2.64
CA PHE A 64 8.67 10.16 3.45
C PHE A 64 8.30 11.64 3.69
N GLN A 65 9.31 12.51 3.83
CA GLN A 65 9.12 13.95 3.99
C GLN A 65 8.48 14.62 2.76
N GLU A 66 8.77 14.13 1.56
CA GLU A 66 8.14 14.62 0.32
C GLU A 66 6.66 14.22 0.22
N PHE A 67 6.25 13.21 1.00
CA PHE A 67 4.90 12.65 1.00
C PHE A 67 4.07 13.08 2.19
N LYS A 68 4.45 14.17 2.89
CA LYS A 68 3.75 14.67 4.08
C LYS A 68 3.61 13.63 5.19
N LEU A 69 4.60 12.75 5.31
CA LEU A 69 4.72 11.83 6.44
C LEU A 69 5.75 12.38 7.43
N GLN A 70 5.47 12.22 8.72
CA GLN A 70 6.40 12.50 9.80
C GLN A 70 7.38 11.35 10.03
N SER A 71 6.90 10.12 9.85
CA SER A 71 7.71 8.91 9.99
C SER A 71 7.07 7.75 9.22
N ILE A 72 7.89 6.79 8.82
CA ILE A 72 7.46 5.51 8.29
C ILE A 72 8.47 4.42 8.70
N SER A 73 7.96 3.21 8.92
CA SER A 73 8.75 2.00 9.11
C SER A 73 8.04 0.82 8.47
N SER A 74 8.71 0.13 7.54
CA SER A 74 8.19 -1.12 6.98
C SER A 74 8.07 -2.23 8.03
N SER A 75 7.15 -3.16 7.78
CA SER A 75 7.03 -4.34 8.62
C SER A 75 8.20 -5.30 8.37
N ASP A 76 8.87 -5.71 9.44
CA ASP A 76 9.96 -6.70 9.38
C ASP A 76 9.47 -8.14 9.09
N SER A 77 8.16 -8.36 9.05
CA SER A 77 7.54 -9.68 8.94
C SER A 77 6.83 -9.87 7.61
N GLU A 78 7.20 -10.92 6.87
CA GLU A 78 6.52 -11.32 5.63
C GLU A 78 5.06 -11.76 5.84
N VAL A 79 4.68 -12.07 7.08
CA VAL A 79 3.33 -12.54 7.45
C VAL A 79 2.49 -11.48 8.16
N SER A 80 3.00 -10.24 8.23
CA SER A 80 2.25 -9.14 8.83
C SER A 80 0.93 -8.86 8.09
N VAL A 81 -0.04 -8.31 8.83
CA VAL A 81 -1.30 -7.82 8.25
C VAL A 81 -1.16 -6.46 7.59
N TYR A 82 -0.11 -5.71 7.93
CA TYR A 82 0.25 -4.40 7.36
C TYR A 82 1.65 -4.46 6.75
N ASP A 83 1.91 -3.60 5.76
CA ASP A 83 3.20 -3.53 5.06
C ASP A 83 4.10 -2.43 5.64
N PHE A 84 3.52 -1.38 6.24
CA PHE A 84 4.24 -0.37 7.00
C PHE A 84 3.39 0.29 8.09
N GLU A 85 4.06 0.86 9.08
CA GLU A 85 3.51 1.84 10.03
C GLU A 85 3.97 3.25 9.62
N CYS A 86 3.10 4.25 9.70
CA CYS A 86 3.47 5.65 9.47
C CYS A 86 2.74 6.62 10.39
N LYS A 87 3.19 7.88 10.35
CA LYS A 87 2.54 9.04 10.96
C LYS A 87 2.46 10.16 9.93
N ILE A 88 1.31 10.83 9.86
CA ILE A 88 1.10 11.96 8.95
C ILE A 88 1.73 13.21 9.58
N ASP A 89 2.27 14.10 8.76
CA ASP A 89 2.83 15.36 9.26
C ASP A 89 1.81 16.16 10.08
N GLY A 90 2.25 16.68 11.22
CA GLY A 90 1.39 17.35 12.20
C GLY A 90 0.44 16.42 12.98
N ASN A 91 0.50 15.09 12.81
CA ASN A 91 -0.33 14.14 13.52
C ASN A 91 0.47 12.93 14.06
N ASN A 92 0.56 12.85 15.39
CA ASN A 92 1.34 11.81 16.06
C ASN A 92 0.66 10.43 16.13
N THR A 93 -0.58 10.30 15.66
CA THR A 93 -1.33 9.04 15.70
C THR A 93 -0.69 8.00 14.75
N PRO A 94 -0.24 6.84 15.26
CA PRO A 94 0.26 5.76 14.42
C PRO A 94 -0.82 5.20 13.50
N ILE A 95 -0.42 4.88 12.27
CA ILE A 95 -1.26 4.33 11.21
C ILE A 95 -0.58 3.09 10.65
N TYR A 96 -1.29 1.97 10.62
CA TYR A 96 -0.84 0.73 10.02
C TYR A 96 -1.51 0.54 8.67
N VAL A 97 -0.72 0.36 7.61
CA VAL A 97 -1.24 0.34 6.24
C VAL A 97 -0.92 -0.99 5.59
N ASN A 98 -1.93 -1.62 4.99
CA ASN A 98 -1.72 -2.71 4.04
C ASN A 98 -1.94 -2.20 2.60
N ILE A 99 -0.93 -2.37 1.76
CA ILE A 99 -0.94 -2.06 0.34
C ILE A 99 -1.61 -3.18 -0.44
N LYS A 100 -2.53 -2.78 -1.31
CA LYS A 100 -3.15 -3.63 -2.32
C LYS A 100 -2.93 -2.99 -3.68
N SER A 101 -2.73 -3.83 -4.68
CA SER A 101 -2.68 -3.41 -6.08
C SER A 101 -3.86 -4.00 -6.85
N ALA A 102 -4.52 -3.17 -7.65
CA ALA A 102 -5.65 -3.60 -8.48
C ALA A 102 -5.43 -3.14 -9.93
N VAL A 103 -5.75 -4.00 -10.89
CA VAL A 103 -5.76 -3.59 -12.30
C VAL A 103 -6.97 -2.69 -12.51
N LEU A 104 -6.76 -1.51 -13.08
CA LEU A 104 -7.83 -0.57 -13.44
C LEU A 104 -8.83 -1.30 -14.36
N GLU A 105 -10.12 -1.23 -14.04
CA GLU A 105 -11.22 -1.97 -14.72
C GLU A 105 -11.11 -3.52 -14.66
N GLY A 106 -10.19 -4.05 -13.85
CA GLY A 106 -10.08 -5.49 -13.60
C GLY A 106 -11.28 -6.03 -12.82
N LYS A 107 -11.57 -7.33 -12.97
CA LYS A 107 -12.60 -8.00 -12.16
C LYS A 107 -12.23 -7.89 -10.68
N THR A 108 -13.11 -7.28 -9.90
CA THR A 108 -13.16 -7.45 -8.45
C THR A 108 -13.59 -8.88 -8.16
N ASN A 109 -12.67 -9.73 -7.69
CA ASN A 109 -13.01 -10.88 -6.84
C ASN A 109 -11.75 -11.59 -6.36
N LYS A 110 -11.52 -11.50 -5.04
CA LYS A 110 -11.24 -12.61 -4.14
C LYS A 110 -11.23 -12.07 -2.72
N ASP A 111 -12.25 -12.39 -1.93
CA ASP A 111 -12.21 -12.24 -0.48
C ASP A 111 -11.19 -13.24 0.05
N ASP A 112 -10.00 -12.74 0.39
CA ASP A 112 -8.94 -13.55 0.98
C ASP A 112 -9.17 -13.62 2.50
N ILE A 113 -9.99 -14.58 2.94
CA ILE A 113 -10.30 -14.84 4.36
C ILE A 113 -9.04 -15.24 5.15
N SER A 114 -7.95 -15.60 4.45
CA SER A 114 -6.69 -16.11 5.01
C SER A 114 -5.97 -15.14 5.96
N LYS A 115 -6.37 -13.86 6.04
CA LYS A 115 -5.80 -12.89 7.00
C LYS A 115 -6.61 -12.68 8.29
N GLY A 116 -7.72 -13.40 8.48
CA GLY A 116 -8.62 -13.23 9.64
C GLY A 116 -7.94 -13.39 10.99
N ASP A 117 -7.16 -14.47 11.18
CA ASP A 117 -6.44 -14.72 12.43
C ASP A 117 -5.37 -13.66 12.72
N GLY A 118 -4.67 -13.21 11.67
CA GLY A 118 -3.69 -12.13 11.80
C GLY A 118 -4.32 -10.82 12.24
N LEU A 119 -5.49 -10.46 11.68
CA LEU A 119 -6.21 -9.25 12.08
C LEU A 119 -6.72 -9.36 13.52
N LYS A 120 -7.20 -10.54 13.91
CA LYS A 120 -7.60 -10.79 15.29
C LYS A 120 -6.42 -10.57 16.25
N LEU A 121 -5.27 -11.22 16.01
CA LEU A 121 -4.07 -11.07 16.83
C LEU A 121 -3.60 -9.60 16.88
N PHE A 122 -3.66 -8.91 15.76
CA PHE A 122 -3.28 -7.50 15.66
C PHE A 122 -4.12 -6.59 16.58
N TYR A 123 -5.43 -6.82 16.67
CA TYR A 123 -6.33 -6.05 17.56
C TYR A 123 -6.42 -6.60 18.98
N GLU A 124 -6.04 -7.86 19.22
CA GLU A 124 -5.84 -8.39 20.57
C GLU A 124 -4.65 -7.73 21.27
N GLU A 125 -3.63 -7.33 20.51
CA GLU A 125 -2.47 -6.59 21.03
C GLU A 125 -2.86 -5.16 21.45
N ASP A 126 -3.60 -4.44 20.59
CA ASP A 126 -4.21 -3.15 20.93
C ASP A 126 -5.43 -2.88 20.02
N ILE A 127 -6.60 -2.76 20.66
CA ILE A 127 -7.88 -2.51 19.99
C ILE A 127 -7.98 -1.12 19.36
N ASN A 128 -7.09 -0.20 19.74
CA ASN A 128 -7.09 1.18 19.26
C ASN A 128 -6.16 1.40 18.06
N LYS A 129 -5.50 0.35 17.53
CA LYS A 129 -4.66 0.46 16.35
C LYS A 129 -5.48 0.93 15.13
N ASN A 130 -4.96 1.92 14.41
CA ASN A 130 -5.62 2.45 13.22
C ASN A 130 -5.11 1.73 11.97
N PHE A 131 -5.90 0.78 11.47
CA PHE A 131 -5.56 0.00 10.29
C PHE A 131 -6.27 0.51 9.04
N PHE A 132 -5.51 0.69 7.96
CA PHE A 132 -6.02 1.14 6.67
C PHE A 132 -5.56 0.23 5.54
N ILE A 133 -6.38 0.14 4.49
CA ILE A 133 -6.02 -0.53 3.23
C ILE A 133 -5.76 0.54 2.18
N GLY A 134 -4.53 0.61 1.69
CA GLY A 134 -4.13 1.48 0.59
C GLY A 134 -4.19 0.75 -0.74
N THR A 135 -5.11 1.14 -1.62
CA THR A 135 -5.25 0.47 -2.93
C THR A 135 -4.67 1.32 -4.06
N PHE A 136 -3.64 0.79 -4.73
CA PHE A 136 -3.00 1.39 -5.88
C PHE A 136 -3.54 0.77 -7.17
N PHE A 137 -4.12 1.60 -8.03
CA PHE A 137 -4.64 1.16 -9.32
C PHE A 137 -3.57 1.22 -10.39
N ILE A 138 -3.38 0.11 -11.11
CA ILE A 138 -2.39 0.00 -12.17
C ILE A 138 -3.05 -0.20 -13.52
N LYS A 139 -2.43 0.42 -14.54
CA LYS A 139 -2.81 0.25 -15.93
C LYS A 139 -1.58 -0.22 -16.71
N PHE A 140 -1.65 -1.44 -17.23
CA PHE A 140 -0.65 -1.94 -18.18
C PHE A 140 -0.81 -1.20 -19.50
N LYS A 141 0.33 -0.89 -20.13
CA LYS A 141 0.40 -0.37 -21.50
C LYS A 141 0.98 -1.44 -22.40
#